data_AF-A0A0D0BGI5-F1
#
_entry.id   AF-A0A0D0BGI5-F1
#
_cell.length_a   1.000
_cell.length_b   1.000
_cell.length_c   1.000
_cell.angle_alpha   90.00
_cell.angle_beta   90.00
_cell.angle_gamma   90.00
#
_symmetry.space_group_name_H-M   'P 1'
#
loop_
_entity.id
_entity.type
_entity.pdbx_description
1 polymer ?
#
loop_
_entity_poly.entity_id
_entity_poly.type
_entity_poly.pdbx_seq_one_letter_code
_entity_poly.pdbx_strand_id
1 'polypeptide(L)'
;MIDDQQGATIEAAFSLPNELIAIVFDELDVVSLLRCKQVCRLFHSVITTNVQLLYKVELFFGRFEDGRHCNLDTAGRLRVCRQYQQAWNNLSFPDSQFIRMEDGHTWELSGGVLCHAMQSRSAIACVQLPCKIKNIPERKWTINNFGFAIRDFTIDTSQDLVVALEILGTIPNLTCNLHFRTLMTGEHHPMAAVPSVTHLLSNMHEELRFLTQICGSRIAFLCQEHADDVNSRLVIWDWKSGQQKLVIRDSDIRSFSFITEDLLLVGVVDTEDDEMPPRLDIISINSFSEEMKEYKDVSYICGLEYPKMKATISDMLIRSEPTPGWSPSQTAQTPFFFARSDRIFTIILRVNVDRNFEECTVLIVPLSTIMARVELSGGTRKRNVPWKEWGPNGSYMLFRTPSEVWVCHVYGMKFIQLLPWNKGQYARVYDFNRYAARRDVCNEQTTESKLPWKRLGMPQSLNVRCSAFDEKVNTHLPGRVATIEVIPNGDSHDWEAAMISEDNIIVISSFTRRYGCMAM
;
A
#
# COMPACT_ATOMS: atom_id res chain seq x y z
N MET A 1 54.81 -25.73 -10.12
CA MET A 1 53.84 -26.29 -9.16
C MET A 1 52.77 -25.27 -8.71
N ILE A 2 52.48 -24.22 -9.49
CA ILE A 2 51.39 -23.26 -9.17
C ILE A 2 50.30 -23.20 -10.27
N ASP A 3 50.50 -23.82 -11.45
CA ASP A 3 49.52 -23.75 -12.55
C ASP A 3 48.42 -24.85 -12.54
N ASP A 4 48.58 -25.94 -11.80
CA ASP A 4 47.62 -27.08 -11.86
C ASP A 4 46.36 -26.90 -11.01
N GLN A 5 46.32 -25.94 -10.07
CA GLN A 5 45.14 -25.75 -9.21
C GLN A 5 44.03 -24.90 -9.87
N GLN A 6 44.37 -24.04 -10.83
CA GLN A 6 43.37 -23.23 -11.57
C GLN A 6 42.68 -24.01 -12.69
N GLY A 7 43.36 -24.99 -13.31
CA GLY A 7 42.77 -25.85 -14.34
C GLY A 7 41.72 -26.82 -13.77
N ALA A 8 42.03 -27.44 -12.62
CA ALA A 8 41.15 -28.42 -11.97
C ALA A 8 39.82 -27.82 -11.44
N THR A 9 39.80 -26.52 -11.09
CA THR A 9 38.59 -25.86 -10.57
C THR A 9 37.60 -25.49 -11.68
N ILE A 10 38.06 -25.29 -12.91
CA ILE A 10 37.19 -24.94 -14.06
C ILE A 10 36.53 -26.20 -14.63
N GLU A 11 37.25 -27.32 -14.75
CA GLU A 11 36.70 -28.58 -15.29
C GLU A 11 35.59 -29.21 -14.41
N ALA A 12 35.64 -29.00 -13.10
CA ALA A 12 34.66 -29.55 -12.16
C ALA A 12 33.24 -28.97 -12.35
N ALA A 13 33.10 -27.69 -12.74
CA ALA A 13 31.79 -27.08 -12.98
C ALA A 13 31.15 -27.53 -14.30
N PHE A 14 31.96 -27.96 -15.29
CA PHE A 14 31.48 -28.43 -16.60
C PHE A 14 31.19 -29.94 -16.66
N SER A 15 31.50 -30.69 -15.60
CA SER A 15 31.24 -32.14 -15.50
C SER A 15 30.01 -32.49 -14.67
N LEU A 16 29.37 -31.51 -14.02
CA LEU A 16 28.11 -31.70 -13.30
C LEU A 16 26.94 -31.90 -14.28
N PRO A 17 26.02 -32.85 -14.00
CA PRO A 17 24.73 -32.93 -14.68
C PRO A 17 23.95 -31.61 -14.58
N ASN A 18 23.15 -31.31 -15.61
CA ASN A 18 22.37 -30.07 -15.70
C ASN A 18 21.43 -29.88 -14.50
N GLU A 19 20.91 -30.97 -13.94
CA GLU A 19 20.04 -30.98 -12.77
C GLU A 19 20.77 -30.47 -11.51
N LEU A 20 22.03 -30.85 -11.32
CA LEU A 20 22.82 -30.39 -10.18
C LEU A 20 23.21 -28.92 -10.35
N ILE A 21 23.56 -28.51 -11.58
CA ILE A 21 23.81 -27.10 -11.89
C ILE A 21 22.55 -26.26 -11.59
N ALA A 22 21.37 -26.77 -11.96
CA ALA A 22 20.11 -26.09 -11.70
C ALA A 22 19.82 -25.93 -10.20
N ILE A 23 20.09 -26.95 -9.38
CA ILE A 23 19.95 -26.87 -7.92
C ILE A 23 20.88 -25.79 -7.35
N VAL A 24 22.15 -25.77 -7.77
CA VAL A 24 23.11 -24.72 -7.34
C VAL A 24 22.62 -23.33 -7.74
N PHE A 25 22.07 -23.19 -8.94
CA PHE A 25 21.51 -21.93 -9.42
C PHE A 25 20.24 -21.50 -8.68
N ASP A 26 19.45 -22.44 -8.17
CA ASP A 26 18.24 -22.13 -7.40
C ASP A 26 18.56 -21.54 -6.01
N GLU A 27 19.78 -21.70 -5.51
CA GLU A 27 20.25 -21.04 -4.29
C GLU A 27 20.72 -19.59 -4.52
N LEU A 28 21.00 -19.19 -5.76
CA LEU A 28 21.49 -17.85 -6.08
C LEU A 28 20.37 -16.81 -6.07
N ASP A 29 20.68 -15.58 -5.64
CA ASP A 29 19.78 -14.45 -5.89
C ASP A 29 19.63 -14.22 -7.40
N VAL A 30 18.49 -13.63 -7.81
CA VAL A 30 18.18 -13.49 -9.24
C VAL A 30 19.19 -12.61 -9.99
N VAL A 31 19.82 -11.64 -9.34
CA VAL A 31 20.86 -10.81 -10.00
C VAL A 31 22.08 -11.66 -10.30
N SER A 32 22.53 -12.48 -9.35
CA SER A 32 23.63 -13.44 -9.55
C SER A 32 23.28 -14.49 -10.59
N LEU A 33 22.06 -15.04 -10.56
CA LEU A 33 21.56 -15.98 -11.57
C LEU A 33 21.61 -15.40 -12.99
N LEU A 34 21.16 -14.15 -13.15
CA LEU A 34 21.19 -13.46 -14.45
C LEU A 34 22.61 -13.15 -14.92
N ARG A 35 23.58 -12.98 -14.00
CA ARG A 35 25.01 -12.90 -14.36
C ARG A 35 25.54 -14.27 -14.81
N CYS A 36 25.21 -15.35 -14.10
CA CYS A 36 25.56 -16.73 -14.49
C CYS A 36 25.05 -17.07 -15.90
N LYS A 37 23.85 -16.60 -16.27
CA LYS A 37 23.29 -16.75 -17.62
C LYS A 37 24.21 -16.19 -18.73
N GLN A 38 25.08 -15.23 -18.41
CA GLN A 38 25.99 -14.58 -19.36
C GLN A 38 27.39 -15.21 -19.40
N VAL A 39 27.69 -16.18 -18.54
CA VAL A 39 29.05 -16.77 -18.41
C VAL A 39 29.38 -17.70 -19.57
N CYS A 40 28.49 -18.67 -19.88
CA CYS A 40 28.72 -19.65 -20.94
C CYS A 40 27.40 -20.21 -21.51
N ARG A 41 27.50 -20.94 -22.64
CA ARG A 41 26.34 -21.54 -23.31
C ARG A 41 25.62 -22.60 -22.45
N LEU A 42 26.38 -23.36 -21.66
CA LEU A 42 25.83 -24.36 -20.74
C LEU A 42 24.93 -23.70 -19.69
N PHE A 43 25.45 -22.70 -18.98
CA PHE A 43 24.70 -21.98 -17.94
C PHE A 43 23.49 -21.28 -18.53
N HIS A 44 23.66 -20.64 -19.69
CA HIS A 44 22.55 -20.07 -20.44
C HIS A 44 21.47 -21.13 -20.72
N SER A 45 21.84 -22.30 -21.25
CA SER A 45 20.90 -23.39 -21.56
C SER A 45 20.18 -23.89 -20.32
N VAL A 46 20.90 -24.19 -19.23
CA VAL A 46 20.32 -24.65 -17.96
C VAL A 46 19.30 -23.64 -17.42
N ILE A 47 19.67 -22.35 -17.36
CA ILE A 47 18.79 -21.30 -16.82
C ILE A 47 17.58 -21.06 -17.72
N THR A 48 17.73 -21.16 -19.04
CA THR A 48 16.63 -20.87 -19.99
C THR A 48 15.71 -22.05 -20.26
N THR A 49 16.08 -23.26 -19.87
CA THR A 49 15.26 -24.47 -20.06
C THR A 49 14.68 -24.99 -18.75
N ASN A 50 15.28 -24.65 -17.61
CA ASN A 50 14.75 -25.03 -16.30
C ASN A 50 13.57 -24.13 -15.88
N VAL A 51 12.40 -24.76 -15.70
CA VAL A 51 11.15 -24.07 -15.38
C VAL A 51 11.17 -23.38 -14.01
N GLN A 52 11.84 -23.98 -13.01
CA GLN A 52 11.97 -23.40 -11.66
C GLN A 52 12.79 -22.10 -11.69
N LEU A 53 13.94 -22.12 -12.35
CA LEU A 53 14.79 -20.94 -12.50
C LEU A 53 14.08 -19.83 -13.29
N LEU A 54 13.37 -20.19 -14.37
CA LEU A 54 12.55 -19.23 -15.11
C LEU A 54 11.45 -18.62 -14.24
N TYR A 55 10.76 -19.44 -13.43
CA TYR A 55 9.71 -18.96 -12.54
C TYR A 55 10.25 -18.00 -11.48
N LYS A 56 11.38 -18.33 -10.86
CA LYS A 56 12.10 -17.46 -9.93
C LYS A 56 12.44 -16.10 -10.56
N VAL A 57 12.89 -16.10 -11.81
CA VAL A 57 13.20 -14.87 -12.57
C VAL A 57 11.93 -14.04 -12.86
N GLU A 58 10.83 -14.69 -13.24
CA GLU A 58 9.55 -13.98 -13.49
C GLU A 58 8.98 -13.34 -12.22
N LEU A 59 9.00 -14.05 -11.08
CA LEU A 59 8.58 -13.50 -9.79
C LEU A 59 9.39 -12.25 -9.43
N PHE A 60 10.72 -12.31 -9.60
CA PHE A 60 11.60 -11.18 -9.34
C PHE A 60 11.31 -9.95 -10.20
N PHE A 61 11.06 -10.13 -11.50
CA PHE A 61 10.72 -9.00 -12.38
C PHE A 61 9.32 -8.44 -12.12
N GLY A 62 8.37 -9.30 -11.77
CA GLY A 62 7.01 -8.92 -11.39
C GLY A 62 6.88 -8.26 -10.02
N ARG A 63 7.90 -8.40 -9.16
CA ARG A 63 7.86 -8.08 -7.72
C ARG A 63 6.80 -8.89 -7.00
N PHE A 64 6.88 -10.20 -7.19
CA PHE A 64 5.98 -11.16 -6.56
C PHE A 64 6.70 -12.04 -5.55
N GLU A 65 5.97 -12.45 -4.52
CA GLU A 65 6.30 -13.58 -3.65
C GLU A 65 5.55 -14.82 -4.13
N ASP A 66 6.16 -16.00 -3.96
CA ASP A 66 5.55 -17.27 -4.34
C ASP A 66 4.41 -17.66 -3.38
N GLY A 67 3.31 -18.15 -3.94
CA GLY A 67 2.15 -18.59 -3.17
C GLY A 67 2.38 -19.96 -2.54
N ARG A 68 2.36 -20.05 -1.21
CA ARG A 68 2.65 -21.33 -0.51
C ARG A 68 1.60 -22.42 -0.76
N HIS A 69 0.37 -22.04 -1.07
CA HIS A 69 -0.79 -22.95 -1.06
C HIS A 69 -1.49 -23.07 -2.42
N CYS A 70 -0.74 -23.10 -3.53
CA CYS A 70 -1.30 -23.26 -4.87
C CYS A 70 -1.12 -24.69 -5.41
N ASN A 71 -2.20 -25.23 -6.00
CA ASN A 71 -2.26 -26.57 -6.59
C ASN A 71 -1.57 -26.67 -7.98
N LEU A 72 -1.12 -25.55 -8.54
CA LEU A 72 -0.39 -25.55 -9.81
C LEU A 72 1.06 -26.00 -9.60
N ASP A 73 1.53 -26.82 -10.53
CA ASP A 73 2.96 -27.11 -10.68
C ASP A 73 3.73 -25.85 -11.13
N THR A 74 5.06 -25.89 -11.05
CA THR A 74 5.90 -24.74 -11.40
C THR A 74 5.67 -24.26 -12.84
N ALA A 75 5.39 -25.17 -13.78
CA ALA A 75 5.08 -24.83 -15.16
C ALA A 75 3.77 -24.05 -15.27
N GLY A 76 2.72 -24.50 -14.58
CA GLY A 76 1.44 -23.80 -14.46
C GLY A 76 1.60 -22.43 -13.82
N ARG A 77 2.35 -22.31 -12.73
CA ARG A 77 2.63 -21.04 -12.05
C ARG A 77 3.39 -20.06 -12.95
N LEU A 78 4.41 -20.54 -13.66
CA LEU A 78 5.15 -19.74 -14.64
C LEU A 78 4.24 -19.20 -15.75
N ARG A 79 3.36 -20.04 -16.29
CA ARG A 79 2.38 -19.64 -17.32
C ARG A 79 1.44 -18.56 -16.80
N VAL A 80 0.85 -18.77 -15.62
CA VAL A 80 -0.06 -17.79 -14.99
C VAL A 80 0.66 -16.47 -14.68
N CYS A 81 1.89 -16.52 -14.18
CA CYS A 81 2.70 -15.33 -13.89
C CYS A 81 2.99 -14.49 -15.15
N ARG A 82 3.29 -15.15 -16.27
CA ARG A 82 3.49 -14.47 -17.55
C ARG A 82 2.21 -13.86 -18.10
N GLN A 83 1.10 -14.60 -18.07
CA GLN A 83 -0.21 -14.09 -18.48
C GLN A 83 -0.62 -12.87 -17.66
N TYR A 84 -0.41 -12.94 -16.35
CA TYR A 84 -0.69 -11.84 -15.43
C TYR A 84 0.14 -10.59 -15.71
N GLN A 85 1.45 -10.74 -15.88
CA GLN A 85 2.32 -9.62 -16.28
C GLN A 85 1.90 -9.04 -17.63
N GLN A 86 1.54 -9.89 -18.59
CA GLN A 86 1.07 -9.45 -19.90
C GLN A 86 -0.25 -8.67 -19.80
N ALA A 87 -1.19 -9.10 -18.96
CA ALA A 87 -2.45 -8.39 -18.73
C ALA A 87 -2.20 -6.98 -18.16
N TRP A 88 -1.39 -6.85 -17.11
CA TRP A 88 -0.99 -5.55 -16.56
C TRP A 88 -0.22 -4.68 -17.57
N ASN A 89 0.70 -5.26 -18.34
CA ASN A 89 1.45 -4.52 -19.36
C ASN A 89 0.54 -3.98 -20.46
N ASN A 90 -0.53 -4.70 -20.81
CA ASN A 90 -1.51 -4.26 -21.81
C ASN A 90 -2.71 -3.51 -21.21
N LEU A 91 -2.77 -3.35 -19.88
CA LEU A 91 -3.94 -2.82 -19.16
C LEU A 91 -5.23 -3.55 -19.53
N SER A 92 -5.15 -4.88 -19.64
CA SER A 92 -6.26 -5.73 -20.05
C SER A 92 -7.01 -6.24 -18.82
N PHE A 93 -8.25 -5.77 -18.67
CA PHE A 93 -9.19 -6.19 -17.63
C PHE A 93 -10.48 -6.65 -18.33
N PRO A 94 -10.55 -7.91 -18.81
CA PRO A 94 -11.64 -8.38 -19.65
C PRO A 94 -12.97 -8.47 -18.92
N ASP A 95 -12.95 -8.57 -17.58
CA ASP A 95 -14.16 -8.69 -16.77
C ASP A 95 -14.50 -7.34 -16.15
N SER A 96 -15.69 -6.83 -16.49
CA SER A 96 -16.24 -5.64 -15.84
C SER A 96 -17.58 -5.97 -15.19
N GLN A 97 -17.80 -5.40 -14.01
CA GLN A 97 -19.07 -5.56 -13.30
C GLN A 97 -19.41 -4.33 -12.47
N PHE A 98 -20.69 -4.19 -12.15
CA PHE A 98 -21.19 -3.19 -11.21
C PHE A 98 -21.58 -3.84 -9.89
N ILE A 99 -21.12 -3.27 -8.79
CA ILE A 99 -21.52 -3.66 -7.44
C ILE A 99 -22.31 -2.49 -6.86
N ARG A 100 -23.53 -2.75 -6.38
CA ARG A 100 -24.35 -1.71 -5.72
C ARG A 100 -23.71 -1.32 -4.39
N MET A 101 -23.67 -0.01 -4.10
CA MET A 101 -23.37 0.49 -2.76
C MET A 101 -24.64 0.46 -1.93
N GLU A 102 -24.56 -0.14 -0.75
CA GLU A 102 -25.58 -0.01 0.27
C GLU A 102 -25.37 1.28 1.09
N ASP A 103 -26.44 1.74 1.76
CA ASP A 103 -26.51 3.07 2.41
C ASP A 103 -25.70 3.18 3.73
N GLY A 104 -24.67 2.36 3.93
CA GLY A 104 -23.86 2.36 5.15
C GLY A 104 -22.76 3.42 5.20
N HIS A 105 -22.43 4.06 4.08
CA HIS A 105 -21.46 5.16 3.93
C HIS A 105 -19.99 4.85 4.24
N THR A 106 -19.64 3.64 4.69
CA THR A 106 -18.25 3.21 4.91
C THR A 106 -17.94 1.98 4.08
N TRP A 107 -16.72 1.92 3.55
CA TRP A 107 -16.22 0.80 2.77
C TRP A 107 -14.73 0.63 2.96
N GLU A 108 -14.26 -0.59 2.72
CA GLU A 108 -12.85 -0.95 2.77
C GLU A 108 -12.54 -1.90 1.61
N LEU A 109 -11.35 -1.74 1.01
CA LEU A 109 -10.81 -2.66 0.01
C LEU A 109 -9.45 -3.16 0.50
N SER A 110 -9.35 -4.45 0.79
CA SER A 110 -8.12 -5.08 1.25
C SER A 110 -8.03 -6.53 0.74
N GLY A 111 -6.84 -6.92 0.27
CA GLY A 111 -6.55 -8.27 -0.23
C GLY A 111 -7.56 -8.80 -1.26
N GLY A 112 -8.04 -7.96 -2.18
CA GLY A 112 -8.99 -8.34 -3.23
C GLY A 112 -10.46 -8.48 -2.75
N VAL A 113 -10.77 -8.09 -1.51
CA VAL A 113 -12.14 -8.11 -0.98
C VAL A 113 -12.61 -6.67 -0.78
N LEU A 114 -13.74 -6.32 -1.42
CA LEU A 114 -14.45 -5.08 -1.20
C LEU A 114 -15.55 -5.31 -0.16
N CYS A 115 -15.49 -4.59 0.94
CA CYS A 115 -16.48 -4.60 2.00
C CYS A 115 -17.15 -3.24 2.10
N HIS A 116 -18.45 -3.19 2.35
CA HIS A 116 -19.16 -1.95 2.66
C HIS A 116 -20.26 -2.18 3.69
N ALA A 117 -20.49 -1.18 4.54
CA ALA A 117 -21.57 -1.23 5.52
C ALA A 117 -22.94 -1.15 4.83
N MET A 118 -23.92 -1.84 5.38
CA MET A 118 -25.31 -1.82 4.90
C MET A 118 -26.12 -0.70 5.59
N GLN A 119 -27.34 -0.43 5.11
CA GLN A 119 -28.20 0.68 5.57
C GLN A 119 -28.40 0.75 7.09
N SER A 120 -28.50 -0.39 7.78
CA SER A 120 -28.67 -0.44 9.24
C SER A 120 -27.38 -0.16 10.02
N ARG A 121 -26.24 -0.03 9.34
CA ARG A 121 -24.88 -0.01 9.89
C ARG A 121 -24.60 -1.14 10.89
N SER A 122 -25.34 -2.24 10.85
CA SER A 122 -25.16 -3.41 11.73
C SER A 122 -24.83 -4.67 10.95
N ALA A 123 -24.56 -4.52 9.65
CA ALA A 123 -24.13 -5.56 8.75
C ALA A 123 -23.11 -5.01 7.75
N ILE A 124 -22.24 -5.89 7.26
CA ILE A 124 -21.23 -5.59 6.23
C ILE A 124 -21.45 -6.56 5.07
N ALA A 125 -21.62 -6.03 3.86
CA ALA A 125 -21.63 -6.81 2.65
C ALA A 125 -20.21 -6.90 2.08
N CYS A 126 -19.80 -8.11 1.71
CA CYS A 126 -18.45 -8.41 1.26
C CYS A 126 -18.46 -9.06 -0.12
N VAL A 127 -17.56 -8.61 -1.00
CA VAL A 127 -17.37 -9.15 -2.33
C VAL A 127 -15.89 -9.42 -2.55
N GLN A 128 -15.51 -10.70 -2.65
CA GLN A 128 -14.21 -11.09 -3.19
C GLN A 128 -14.24 -10.85 -4.70
N LEU A 129 -13.39 -9.95 -5.15
CA LEU A 129 -13.27 -9.60 -6.56
C LEU A 129 -12.57 -10.73 -7.32
N PRO A 130 -13.04 -11.09 -8.53
CA PRO A 130 -12.47 -12.18 -9.29
C PRO A 130 -11.12 -11.80 -9.93
N CYS A 131 -10.34 -12.83 -10.26
CA CYS A 131 -9.18 -12.75 -11.15
C CYS A 131 -9.09 -14.08 -11.92
N LYS A 132 -9.53 -14.11 -13.18
CA LYS A 132 -9.56 -15.33 -14.01
C LYS A 132 -8.16 -15.88 -14.24
N ILE A 133 -7.18 -14.99 -14.43
CA ILE A 133 -5.78 -15.39 -14.66
C ILE A 133 -5.24 -16.19 -13.47
N LYS A 134 -5.51 -15.74 -12.24
CA LYS A 134 -5.10 -16.44 -11.01
C LYS A 134 -6.08 -17.50 -10.54
N ASN A 135 -7.17 -17.73 -11.27
CA ASN A 135 -8.27 -18.62 -10.88
C ASN A 135 -8.90 -18.24 -9.52
N ILE A 136 -8.99 -16.94 -9.23
CA ILE A 136 -9.68 -16.42 -8.04
C ILE A 136 -11.16 -16.23 -8.40
N PRO A 137 -12.08 -16.98 -7.78
CA PRO A 137 -13.51 -16.85 -8.06
C PRO A 137 -14.09 -15.61 -7.39
N GLU A 138 -15.19 -15.11 -7.94
CA GLU A 138 -16.05 -14.20 -7.20
C GLU A 138 -16.72 -14.93 -6.03
N ARG A 139 -16.77 -14.28 -4.87
CA ARG A 139 -17.56 -14.75 -3.71
C ARG A 139 -18.25 -13.57 -3.07
N LYS A 140 -19.51 -13.77 -2.68
CA LYS A 140 -20.32 -12.76 -1.99
C LYS A 140 -20.83 -13.35 -0.69
N TRP A 141 -20.70 -12.60 0.39
CA TRP A 141 -21.25 -12.96 1.69
C TRP A 141 -21.61 -11.69 2.46
N THR A 142 -22.38 -11.87 3.52
CA THR A 142 -22.79 -10.77 4.40
C THR A 142 -22.52 -11.17 5.82
N ILE A 143 -21.86 -10.28 6.54
CA ILE A 143 -21.67 -10.36 7.97
C ILE A 143 -22.86 -9.66 8.62
N ASN A 144 -23.72 -10.43 9.29
CA ASN A 144 -24.95 -9.91 9.87
C ASN A 144 -24.83 -9.74 11.39
N ASN A 145 -25.73 -8.94 11.96
CA ASN A 145 -26.01 -8.91 13.40
C ASN A 145 -24.79 -8.64 14.29
N PHE A 146 -24.00 -7.60 13.97
CA PHE A 146 -22.92 -7.16 14.86
C PHE A 146 -23.41 -6.82 16.29
N GLY A 147 -24.70 -6.54 16.45
CA GLY A 147 -25.32 -6.17 17.73
C GLY A 147 -25.13 -4.69 18.08
N PHE A 148 -24.45 -3.93 17.22
CA PHE A 148 -24.17 -2.51 17.38
C PHE A 148 -24.12 -1.78 16.03
N ALA A 149 -24.13 -0.45 16.08
CA ALA A 149 -23.97 0.41 14.93
C ALA A 149 -22.48 0.65 14.63
N ILE A 150 -22.03 0.15 13.47
CA ILE A 150 -20.68 0.31 12.94
C ILE A 150 -20.49 1.76 12.52
N ARG A 151 -19.53 2.43 13.15
CA ARG A 151 -19.09 3.78 12.79
C ARG A 151 -18.10 3.78 11.63
N ASP A 152 -17.17 2.83 11.68
CA ASP A 152 -16.08 2.61 10.72
C ASP A 152 -15.57 1.16 10.87
N PHE A 153 -14.85 0.64 9.89
CA PHE A 153 -14.23 -0.68 9.99
C PHE A 153 -13.03 -0.82 9.06
N THR A 154 -12.14 -1.74 9.40
CA THR A 154 -11.07 -2.21 8.49
C THR A 154 -10.99 -3.73 8.54
N ILE A 155 -10.36 -4.34 7.54
CA ILE A 155 -10.33 -5.79 7.35
C ILE A 155 -8.91 -6.29 7.08
N ASP A 156 -8.61 -7.51 7.53
CA ASP A 156 -7.43 -8.27 7.14
C ASP A 156 -7.85 -9.66 6.66
N THR A 157 -7.85 -9.81 5.34
CA THR A 157 -8.24 -11.05 4.66
C THR A 157 -7.26 -12.21 4.90
N SER A 158 -6.03 -11.93 5.34
CA SER A 158 -5.03 -12.96 5.61
C SER A 158 -5.32 -13.74 6.89
N GLN A 159 -6.03 -13.11 7.84
CA GLN A 159 -6.31 -13.65 9.16
C GLN A 159 -7.81 -13.85 9.43
N ASP A 160 -8.67 -13.68 8.42
CA ASP A 160 -10.14 -13.72 8.59
C ASP A 160 -10.62 -12.70 9.63
N LEU A 161 -10.08 -11.47 9.62
CA LEU A 161 -10.34 -10.45 10.64
C LEU A 161 -11.10 -9.24 10.09
N VAL A 162 -12.14 -8.83 10.81
CA VAL A 162 -12.76 -7.51 10.73
C VAL A 162 -12.58 -6.82 12.06
N VAL A 163 -12.15 -5.56 12.01
CA VAL A 163 -12.18 -4.69 13.18
C VAL A 163 -13.22 -3.61 12.97
N ALA A 164 -14.32 -3.72 13.71
CA ALA A 164 -15.46 -2.81 13.61
C ALA A 164 -15.45 -1.83 14.78
N LEU A 165 -15.51 -0.54 14.46
CA LEU A 165 -15.57 0.54 15.44
C LEU A 165 -17.03 0.80 15.83
N GLU A 166 -17.30 0.74 17.12
CA GLU A 166 -18.54 1.19 17.75
C GLU A 166 -18.23 2.42 18.61
N ILE A 167 -19.10 3.44 18.53
CA ILE A 167 -19.04 4.59 19.43
C ILE A 167 -20.20 4.47 20.41
N LEU A 168 -19.88 4.45 21.71
CA LEU A 168 -20.86 4.38 22.79
C LEU A 168 -20.75 5.55 23.76
N GLY A 169 -21.87 5.84 24.41
CA GLY A 169 -21.99 6.86 25.45
C GLY A 169 -22.43 8.22 24.90
N THR A 170 -22.41 9.20 25.78
CA THR A 170 -22.61 10.60 25.45
C THR A 170 -21.43 11.38 25.97
N ILE A 171 -21.09 12.45 25.26
CA ILE A 171 -20.15 13.48 25.70
C ILE A 171 -20.40 13.84 27.19
N PRO A 172 -19.37 13.90 28.07
CA PRO A 172 -17.93 13.67 27.83
C PRO A 172 -17.47 12.20 27.82
N ASN A 173 -18.33 11.26 28.20
CA ASN A 173 -17.95 9.86 28.43
C ASN A 173 -18.07 9.00 27.15
N LEU A 174 -17.61 9.54 26.01
CA LEU A 174 -17.66 8.84 24.74
C LEU A 174 -16.55 7.77 24.70
N THR A 175 -16.89 6.58 24.21
CA THR A 175 -15.95 5.46 24.11
C THR A 175 -15.92 4.92 22.70
N CYS A 176 -14.72 4.65 22.20
CA CYS A 176 -14.48 3.99 20.93
C CYS A 176 -14.12 2.52 21.20
N ASN A 177 -15.02 1.60 20.85
CA ASN A 177 -14.81 0.17 21.02
C ASN A 177 -14.43 -0.44 19.66
N LEU A 178 -13.25 -1.03 19.58
CA LEU A 178 -12.77 -1.75 18.41
C LEU A 178 -13.04 -3.23 18.62
N HIS A 179 -14.09 -3.74 17.96
CA HIS A 179 -14.54 -5.13 18.07
C HIS A 179 -13.81 -6.03 17.09
N PHE A 180 -13.26 -7.14 17.59
CA PHE A 180 -12.57 -8.13 16.76
C PHE A 180 -13.56 -9.24 16.37
N ARG A 181 -13.87 -9.33 15.07
CA ARG A 181 -14.80 -10.31 14.50
C ARG A 181 -14.16 -11.07 13.34
N THR A 182 -14.69 -12.24 13.05
CA THR A 182 -14.31 -12.99 11.85
C THR A 182 -14.88 -12.32 10.59
N LEU A 183 -14.09 -12.24 9.52
CA LEU A 183 -14.52 -11.67 8.24
C LEU A 183 -15.55 -12.55 7.53
N MET A 184 -15.47 -13.87 7.69
CA MET A 184 -16.39 -14.80 7.03
C MET A 184 -17.73 -14.94 7.73
N THR A 185 -17.77 -14.87 9.07
CA THR A 185 -19.00 -15.18 9.84
C THR A 185 -19.51 -14.05 10.73
N GLY A 186 -18.64 -13.11 11.13
CA GLY A 186 -19.00 -12.05 12.08
C GLY A 186 -18.97 -12.45 13.54
N GLU A 187 -18.60 -13.69 13.84
CA GLU A 187 -18.42 -14.17 15.21
C GLU A 187 -17.18 -13.58 15.87
N HIS A 188 -17.09 -13.68 17.19
CA HIS A 188 -15.88 -13.31 17.93
C HIS A 188 -14.64 -14.00 17.35
N HIS A 189 -13.60 -13.22 17.08
CA HIS A 189 -12.42 -13.77 16.44
C HIS A 189 -11.70 -14.75 17.38
N PRO A 190 -11.48 -16.01 17.00
CA PRO A 190 -10.98 -17.05 17.91
C PRO A 190 -9.55 -16.80 18.43
N MET A 191 -8.76 -16.02 17.70
CA MET A 191 -7.42 -15.61 18.14
C MET A 191 -7.39 -14.39 19.07
N ALA A 192 -8.52 -13.73 19.30
CA ALA A 192 -8.61 -12.59 20.20
C ALA A 192 -8.98 -13.05 21.62
N ALA A 193 -8.09 -12.82 22.58
CA ALA A 193 -8.32 -13.15 23.99
C ALA A 193 -9.43 -12.29 24.61
N VAL A 194 -9.66 -11.10 24.06
CA VAL A 194 -10.74 -10.19 24.43
C VAL A 194 -11.59 -9.87 23.20
N PRO A 195 -12.91 -9.66 23.34
CA PRO A 195 -13.80 -9.44 22.21
C PRO A 195 -13.64 -8.06 21.54
N SER A 196 -13.07 -7.10 22.26
CA SER A 196 -12.81 -5.74 21.82
C SER A 196 -11.75 -5.08 22.70
N VAL A 197 -11.18 -3.99 22.20
CA VAL A 197 -10.41 -3.01 23.01
C VAL A 197 -11.13 -1.66 22.99
N THR A 198 -10.98 -0.91 24.08
CA THR A 198 -11.69 0.36 24.27
C THR A 198 -10.71 1.52 24.38
N HIS A 199 -10.99 2.58 23.65
CA HIS A 199 -10.35 3.88 23.81
C HIS A 199 -11.34 4.88 24.43
N LEU A 200 -10.92 5.52 25.53
CA LEU A 200 -11.70 6.56 26.20
C LEU A 200 -11.41 7.92 25.57
N LEU A 201 -12.47 8.58 25.08
CA LEU A 201 -12.38 9.95 24.63
C LEU A 201 -12.53 10.88 25.83
N SER A 202 -11.81 11.99 25.81
CA SER A 202 -11.76 12.91 26.97
C SER A 202 -12.54 14.20 26.76
N ASN A 203 -13.12 14.41 25.57
CA ASN A 203 -13.58 15.71 25.11
C ASN A 203 -14.97 15.69 24.44
N MET A 204 -15.50 16.90 24.26
CA MET A 204 -16.94 17.18 24.06
C MET A 204 -17.34 17.45 22.60
N HIS A 205 -16.54 17.07 21.60
CA HIS A 205 -16.79 17.47 20.20
C HIS A 205 -17.42 16.36 19.35
N GLU A 206 -18.29 16.77 18.43
CA GLU A 206 -19.11 15.86 17.60
C GLU A 206 -18.37 15.34 16.35
N GLU A 207 -17.37 16.07 15.84
CA GLU A 207 -16.64 15.70 14.63
C GLU A 207 -15.32 14.98 14.94
N LEU A 208 -15.39 13.66 14.93
CA LEU A 208 -14.24 12.76 15.11
C LEU A 208 -13.81 12.16 13.77
N ARG A 209 -12.49 12.19 13.52
CA ARG A 209 -11.86 11.46 12.41
C ARG A 209 -11.09 10.26 12.96
N PHE A 210 -11.20 9.14 12.26
CA PHE A 210 -10.57 7.89 12.64
C PHE A 210 -9.69 7.37 11.51
N LEU A 211 -8.55 6.82 11.88
CA LEU A 211 -7.69 6.06 10.98
C LEU A 211 -7.30 4.77 11.69
N THR A 212 -7.69 3.64 11.11
CA THR A 212 -7.39 2.31 11.65
C THR A 212 -6.59 1.51 10.64
N GLN A 213 -5.54 0.81 11.09
CA GLN A 213 -4.81 -0.16 10.27
C GLN A 213 -4.46 -1.41 11.07
N ILE A 214 -4.47 -2.56 10.39
CA ILE A 214 -4.07 -3.85 10.92
C ILE A 214 -2.70 -4.23 10.34
N CYS A 215 -1.78 -4.70 11.17
CA CYS A 215 -0.46 -5.17 10.77
C CYS A 215 -0.05 -6.36 11.64
N GLY A 216 -0.19 -7.59 11.11
CA GLY A 216 0.07 -8.81 11.87
C GLY A 216 -0.83 -8.93 13.10
N SER A 217 -0.23 -9.02 14.31
CA SER A 217 -1.00 -9.01 15.57
C SER A 217 -1.34 -7.61 16.08
N ARG A 218 -0.94 -6.55 15.36
CA ARG A 218 -1.08 -5.17 15.82
C ARG A 218 -2.28 -4.50 15.15
N ILE A 219 -2.96 -3.69 15.94
CA ILE A 219 -3.93 -2.72 15.44
C ILE A 219 -3.52 -1.35 15.92
N ALA A 220 -3.41 -0.42 14.98
CA ALA A 220 -3.19 0.99 15.27
C ALA A 220 -4.47 1.78 14.98
N PHE A 221 -4.80 2.70 15.88
CA PHE A 221 -5.98 3.54 15.85
C PHE A 221 -5.56 4.96 16.17
N LEU A 222 -5.76 5.86 15.20
CA LEU A 222 -5.64 7.30 15.41
C LEU A 222 -7.04 7.88 15.49
N CYS A 223 -7.32 8.56 16.59
CA CYS A 223 -8.51 9.37 16.78
C CYS A 223 -8.11 10.84 16.80
N GLN A 224 -8.75 11.66 15.97
CA GLN A 224 -8.49 13.09 15.88
C GLN A 224 -9.78 13.87 16.16
N GLU A 225 -9.65 14.92 16.95
CA GLU A 225 -10.74 15.82 17.33
C GLU A 225 -10.57 17.14 16.54
N HIS A 226 -11.63 17.59 15.84
CA HIS A 226 -11.53 18.70 14.87
C HIS A 226 -11.46 20.11 15.51
N ALA A 227 -11.77 20.27 16.80
CA ALA A 227 -11.81 21.59 17.45
C ALA A 227 -10.79 21.69 18.60
N ASP A 228 -10.02 22.79 18.57
CA ASP A 228 -9.08 23.25 19.61
C ASP A 228 -7.97 22.26 19.99
N ASP A 229 -7.27 21.70 19.00
CA ASP A 229 -5.81 21.43 19.01
C ASP A 229 -5.15 20.72 20.23
N VAL A 230 -5.84 19.89 21.05
CA VAL A 230 -5.16 19.28 22.23
C VAL A 230 -5.27 17.75 22.39
N ASN A 231 -5.86 16.99 21.46
CA ASN A 231 -6.24 15.60 21.80
C ASN A 231 -6.20 14.53 20.69
N SER A 232 -5.46 14.72 19.60
CA SER A 232 -5.20 13.57 18.71
C SER A 232 -4.46 12.46 19.46
N ARG A 233 -4.93 11.22 19.32
CA ARG A 233 -4.39 10.05 20.03
C ARG A 233 -4.14 8.91 19.09
N LEU A 234 -2.88 8.49 19.01
CA LEU A 234 -2.47 7.28 18.33
C LEU A 234 -2.29 6.17 19.37
N VAL A 235 -3.10 5.12 19.27
CA VAL A 235 -3.03 3.97 20.16
C VAL A 235 -2.77 2.71 19.37
N ILE A 236 -1.91 1.84 19.91
CA ILE A 236 -1.61 0.54 19.33
C ILE A 236 -1.87 -0.54 20.37
N TRP A 237 -2.65 -1.53 19.96
CA TRP A 237 -2.84 -2.76 20.72
C TRP A 237 -2.28 -3.95 19.97
N ASP A 238 -1.91 -4.98 20.70
CA ASP A 238 -1.89 -6.34 20.18
C ASP A 238 -3.32 -6.89 20.29
N TRP A 239 -4.02 -7.06 19.17
CA TRP A 239 -5.43 -7.43 19.16
C TRP A 239 -5.67 -8.88 19.59
N LYS A 240 -4.65 -9.75 19.50
CA LYS A 240 -4.74 -11.15 19.93
C LYS A 240 -4.73 -11.26 21.45
N SER A 241 -3.92 -10.46 22.11
CA SER A 241 -3.82 -10.43 23.58
C SER A 241 -4.70 -9.39 24.25
N GLY A 242 -5.13 -8.35 23.53
CA GLY A 242 -5.77 -7.16 24.08
C GLY A 242 -4.82 -6.17 24.75
N GLN A 243 -3.51 -6.44 24.76
CA GLN A 243 -2.53 -5.59 25.43
C GLN A 243 -2.28 -4.30 24.65
N GLN A 244 -2.39 -3.17 25.35
CA GLN A 244 -1.96 -1.88 24.83
C GLN A 244 -0.43 -1.83 24.77
N LYS A 245 0.12 -1.51 23.61
CA LYS A 245 1.58 -1.44 23.37
C LYS A 245 2.09 0.00 23.34
N LEU A 246 1.27 0.94 22.87
CA LEU A 246 1.67 2.34 22.69
C LEU A 246 0.45 3.24 22.80
N VAL A 247 0.59 4.36 23.52
CA VAL A 247 -0.34 5.49 23.45
C VAL A 247 0.48 6.75 23.31
N ILE A 248 0.26 7.46 22.22
CA ILE A 248 0.83 8.77 21.96
C ILE A 248 -0.33 9.76 21.93
N ARG A 249 -0.21 10.83 22.71
CA ARG A 249 -1.15 11.94 22.73
C ARG A 249 -0.46 13.19 22.20
N ASP A 250 -0.93 13.69 21.07
CA ASP A 250 -0.40 14.90 20.46
C ASP A 250 -1.26 15.38 19.30
N SER A 251 -1.58 16.67 19.29
CA SER A 251 -2.37 17.36 18.26
C SER A 251 -1.74 17.34 16.88
N ASP A 252 -0.41 17.29 16.81
CA ASP A 252 0.34 17.45 15.58
C ASP A 252 0.31 16.17 14.73
N ILE A 253 -0.11 15.04 15.32
CA ILE A 253 -0.23 13.76 14.61
C ILE A 253 -1.42 13.83 13.66
N ARG A 254 -1.11 13.93 12.37
CA ARG A 254 -2.10 13.99 11.29
C ARG A 254 -2.40 12.63 10.67
N SER A 255 -1.44 11.71 10.64
CA SER A 255 -1.64 10.39 10.02
C SER A 255 -0.60 9.37 10.47
N PHE A 256 -0.80 8.10 10.10
CA PHE A 256 0.23 7.08 10.26
C PHE A 256 0.11 5.96 9.21
N SER A 257 1.18 5.18 9.05
CA SER A 257 1.15 3.89 8.34
C SER A 257 2.25 2.95 8.83
N PHE A 258 2.02 1.64 8.83
CA PHE A 258 3.05 0.66 9.21
C PHE A 258 4.14 0.53 8.12
N ILE A 259 5.42 0.66 8.53
CA ILE A 259 6.60 0.41 7.69
C ILE A 259 6.99 -1.06 7.78
N THR A 260 7.01 -1.59 9.00
CA THR A 260 7.17 -3.00 9.33
C THR A 260 6.17 -3.32 10.44
N GLU A 261 6.17 -4.54 10.99
CA GLU A 261 5.39 -4.80 12.20
C GLU A 261 5.88 -3.94 13.37
N ASP A 262 7.15 -3.55 13.40
CA ASP A 262 7.79 -2.82 14.51
C ASP A 262 7.99 -1.32 14.30
N LEU A 263 7.84 -0.84 13.07
CA LEU A 263 8.11 0.53 12.68
C LEU A 263 6.86 1.20 12.11
N LEU A 264 6.58 2.41 12.57
CA LEU A 264 5.51 3.28 12.06
C LEU A 264 6.13 4.46 11.33
N LEU A 265 5.47 4.88 10.25
CA LEU A 265 5.61 6.19 9.66
C LEU A 265 4.49 7.07 10.21
N VAL A 266 4.80 8.16 10.89
CA VAL A 266 3.81 9.10 11.46
C VAL A 266 3.94 10.45 10.76
N GLY A 267 2.82 10.97 10.28
CA GLY A 267 2.74 12.28 9.66
C GLY A 267 2.48 13.34 10.72
N VAL A 268 3.39 14.31 10.82
CA VAL A 268 3.37 15.35 11.86
C VAL A 268 3.34 16.73 11.22
N VAL A 269 2.47 17.58 11.74
CA VAL A 269 2.32 18.98 11.35
C VAL A 269 2.22 19.81 12.62
N ASP A 270 3.28 20.56 12.92
CA ASP A 270 3.30 21.55 14.01
C ASP A 270 2.40 22.73 13.62
N THR A 271 1.38 23.00 14.43
CA THR A 271 0.47 24.14 14.22
C THR A 271 0.82 25.37 15.05
N GLU A 272 1.78 25.26 15.97
CA GLU A 272 2.24 26.36 16.81
C GLU A 272 3.41 27.12 16.17
N ASP A 273 4.26 26.42 15.42
CA ASP A 273 5.41 26.99 14.70
C ASP A 273 5.26 26.85 13.17
N ASP A 274 4.68 27.86 12.54
CA ASP A 274 4.56 27.97 11.07
C ASP A 274 5.92 27.93 10.34
N GLU A 275 7.06 28.08 11.02
CA GLU A 275 8.38 27.94 10.41
C GLU A 275 8.84 26.48 10.28
N MET A 276 8.26 25.56 11.06
CA MET A 276 8.60 24.14 11.00
C MET A 276 7.95 23.44 9.79
N PRO A 277 8.75 22.80 8.91
CA PRO A 277 8.17 22.04 7.81
C PRO A 277 7.45 20.78 8.34
N PRO A 278 6.40 20.31 7.66
CA PRO A 278 5.77 19.05 8.04
C PRO A 278 6.76 17.89 7.88
N ARG A 279 6.51 16.80 8.60
CA ARG A 279 7.51 15.78 8.88
C ARG A 279 6.90 14.38 8.82
N LEU A 280 7.68 13.41 8.34
CA LEU A 280 7.35 11.99 8.40
C LEU A 280 8.30 11.27 9.34
N ASP A 281 7.78 10.81 10.46
CA ASP A 281 8.57 10.20 11.52
C ASP A 281 8.56 8.70 11.52
N ILE A 282 9.76 8.14 11.65
CA ILE A 282 9.92 6.72 11.85
C ILE A 282 10.01 6.43 13.35
N ILE A 283 8.98 5.81 13.90
CA ILE A 283 8.88 5.46 15.33
C ILE A 283 8.96 3.95 15.49
N SER A 284 9.68 3.47 16.51
CA SER A 284 9.76 2.05 16.85
C SER A 284 8.81 1.70 17.98
N ILE A 285 7.82 0.85 17.71
CA ILE A 285 6.78 0.46 18.69
C ILE A 285 7.39 -0.25 19.91
N ASN A 286 8.45 -1.04 19.73
CA ASN A 286 9.09 -1.81 20.81
C ASN A 286 9.86 -0.93 21.80
N SER A 287 10.05 0.36 21.51
CA SER A 287 10.77 1.28 22.41
C SER A 287 9.89 1.86 23.52
N PHE A 288 8.62 1.45 23.61
CA PHE A 288 7.62 2.06 24.49
C PHE A 288 7.12 1.11 25.57
N SER A 289 6.85 1.69 26.75
CA SER A 289 6.12 1.08 27.86
C SER A 289 4.60 1.31 27.70
N GLU A 290 3.78 0.69 28.54
CA GLU A 290 2.32 0.83 28.54
C GLU A 290 1.83 2.26 28.88
N GLU A 291 2.72 3.14 29.35
CA GLU A 291 2.41 4.50 29.75
C GLU A 291 2.13 5.42 28.54
N MET A 292 1.13 6.29 28.69
CA MET A 292 0.86 7.37 27.73
C MET A 292 2.05 8.32 27.65
N LYS A 293 2.44 8.71 26.43
CA LYS A 293 3.48 9.73 26.19
C LYS A 293 2.96 10.89 25.36
N GLU A 294 3.43 12.09 25.67
CA GLU A 294 3.34 13.26 24.78
C GLU A 294 4.36 13.12 23.64
N TYR A 295 4.07 13.65 22.44
CA TYR A 295 4.96 13.41 21.29
C TYR A 295 6.34 14.01 21.45
N LYS A 296 6.47 15.15 22.14
CA LYS A 296 7.76 15.75 22.47
C LYS A 296 8.72 14.77 23.17
N ASP A 297 8.15 13.83 23.93
CA ASP A 297 8.89 12.78 24.67
C ASP A 297 9.05 11.48 23.87
N VAL A 298 8.39 11.37 22.71
CA VAL A 298 8.52 10.23 21.81
C VAL A 298 9.89 10.28 21.13
N SER A 299 10.63 9.19 21.30
CA SER A 299 11.89 8.98 20.59
C SER A 299 11.59 8.35 19.22
N TYR A 300 11.82 9.12 18.15
CA TYR A 300 11.79 8.63 16.78
C TYR A 300 13.22 8.31 16.30
N ILE A 301 13.35 7.42 15.31
CA ILE A 301 14.63 7.04 14.70
C ILE A 301 15.13 8.21 13.85
N CYS A 302 14.35 8.60 12.85
CA CYS A 302 14.58 9.79 12.06
C CYS A 302 13.27 10.40 11.56
N GLY A 303 13.28 11.71 11.34
CA GLY A 303 12.17 12.50 10.83
C GLY A 303 12.51 13.02 9.44
N LEU A 304 11.70 12.69 8.44
CA LEU A 304 11.89 13.10 7.06
C LEU A 304 11.14 14.41 6.82
N GLU A 305 11.88 15.51 6.71
CA GLU A 305 11.29 16.84 6.56
C GLU A 305 10.78 17.06 5.12
N TYR A 306 9.60 17.64 5.00
CA TYR A 306 9.10 18.19 3.74
C TYR A 306 9.85 19.47 3.35
N PRO A 307 9.71 19.93 2.10
CA PRO A 307 10.08 21.29 1.73
C PRO A 307 9.33 22.31 2.58
N LYS A 308 9.96 23.46 2.87
CA LYS A 308 9.30 24.55 3.58
C LYS A 308 8.04 25.01 2.84
N MET A 309 6.99 25.24 3.61
CA MET A 309 5.66 25.59 3.11
C MET A 309 5.30 27.02 3.51
N LYS A 310 4.49 27.67 2.67
CA LYS A 310 3.86 28.96 2.96
C LYS A 310 2.34 28.89 3.08
N ALA A 311 1.77 27.75 2.70
CA ALA A 311 0.35 27.47 2.86
C ALA A 311 0.09 26.73 4.16
N THR A 312 -1.07 26.97 4.77
CA THR A 312 -1.51 26.24 5.95
C THR A 312 -1.95 24.84 5.55
N ILE A 313 -1.48 23.83 6.27
CA ILE A 313 -1.84 22.43 6.00
C ILE A 313 -3.19 22.14 6.64
N SER A 314 -4.16 21.71 5.84
CA SER A 314 -5.49 21.34 6.32
C SER A 314 -5.58 19.86 6.69
N ASP A 315 -4.87 19.00 5.96
CA ASP A 315 -4.92 17.56 6.17
C ASP A 315 -3.67 16.86 5.65
N MET A 316 -3.30 15.75 6.30
CA MET A 316 -2.27 14.84 5.82
C MET A 316 -2.77 13.41 5.97
N LEU A 317 -2.61 12.61 4.93
CA LEU A 317 -3.02 11.21 4.93
C LEU A 317 -1.93 10.33 4.32
N ILE A 318 -1.46 9.37 5.11
CA ILE A 318 -0.49 8.36 4.67
C ILE A 318 -1.22 7.06 4.38
N ARG A 319 -0.94 6.45 3.21
CA ARG A 319 -1.43 5.11 2.86
C ARG A 319 -0.35 4.25 2.21
N SER A 320 -0.42 2.96 2.46
CA SER A 320 0.41 1.95 1.80
C SER A 320 -0.29 0.60 1.95
N GLU A 321 -0.40 -0.12 0.84
CA GLU A 321 -0.93 -1.48 0.80
C GLU A 321 -0.02 -2.32 -0.11
N PRO A 322 0.12 -3.64 0.11
CA PRO A 322 -0.40 -4.37 1.26
C PRO A 322 0.36 -4.03 2.55
N THR A 323 -0.33 -4.14 3.68
CA THR A 323 0.27 -3.99 5.01
C THR A 323 1.44 -4.96 5.24
N PRO A 324 2.42 -4.62 6.10
CA PRO A 324 3.48 -5.55 6.44
C PRO A 324 2.92 -6.86 6.99
N GLY A 325 3.54 -7.98 6.64
CA GLY A 325 3.12 -9.30 7.09
C GLY A 325 1.93 -9.90 6.32
N TRP A 326 1.12 -9.12 5.61
CA TRP A 326 -0.03 -9.64 4.86
C TRP A 326 0.36 -10.74 3.86
N SER A 327 -0.42 -11.81 3.82
CA SER A 327 -0.27 -12.85 2.81
C SER A 327 -1.63 -13.44 2.45
N PRO A 328 -1.82 -13.95 1.23
CA PRO A 328 -3.08 -14.58 0.87
C PRO A 328 -3.43 -15.71 1.85
N SER A 329 -4.70 -15.80 2.23
CA SER A 329 -5.17 -16.89 3.10
C SER A 329 -4.92 -18.25 2.44
N GLN A 330 -4.76 -19.31 3.25
CA GLN A 330 -4.54 -20.66 2.74
C GLN A 330 -5.65 -21.10 1.76
N THR A 331 -6.87 -20.63 2.00
CA THR A 331 -8.04 -20.91 1.16
C THR A 331 -8.04 -20.20 -0.19
N ALA A 332 -7.25 -19.13 -0.35
CA ALA A 332 -7.21 -18.36 -1.59
C ALA A 332 -6.46 -19.10 -2.72
N GLN A 333 -5.59 -20.06 -2.39
CA GLN A 333 -4.80 -20.88 -3.31
C GLN A 333 -4.08 -20.11 -4.44
N THR A 334 -3.70 -18.86 -4.18
CA THR A 334 -3.12 -17.98 -5.20
C THR A 334 -1.70 -18.44 -5.56
N PRO A 335 -1.33 -18.45 -6.86
CA PRO A 335 -0.02 -18.92 -7.29
C PRO A 335 1.13 -18.00 -6.86
N PHE A 336 0.87 -16.70 -6.74
CA PHE A 336 1.79 -15.67 -6.30
C PHE A 336 1.00 -14.43 -5.90
N PHE A 337 1.66 -13.51 -5.20
CA PHE A 337 1.10 -12.22 -4.80
C PHE A 337 2.17 -11.13 -4.80
N PHE A 338 1.81 -9.85 -4.75
CA PHE A 338 2.82 -8.78 -4.72
C PHE A 338 3.71 -8.88 -3.49
N ALA A 339 5.02 -8.69 -3.71
CA ALA A 339 6.02 -8.73 -2.66
C ALA A 339 5.80 -7.58 -1.66
N ARG A 340 5.74 -7.92 -0.38
CA ARG A 340 5.51 -6.94 0.70
C ARG A 340 6.67 -5.95 0.84
N SER A 341 7.87 -6.35 0.44
CA SER A 341 9.07 -5.51 0.47
C SER A 341 9.13 -4.49 -0.67
N ASP A 342 8.35 -4.67 -1.73
CA ASP A 342 8.30 -3.78 -2.89
C ASP A 342 6.95 -3.06 -2.90
N ARG A 343 6.82 -2.07 -2.01
CA ARG A 343 5.64 -1.19 -1.94
C ARG A 343 6.00 0.29 -1.82
N ILE A 344 5.04 1.13 -2.19
CA ILE A 344 5.11 2.58 -2.04
C ILE A 344 4.17 3.08 -0.94
N PHE A 345 4.55 4.20 -0.35
CA PHE A 345 3.72 5.03 0.50
C PHE A 345 3.23 6.21 -0.32
N THR A 346 1.96 6.52 -0.19
CA THR A 346 1.37 7.77 -0.68
C THR A 346 1.11 8.66 0.53
N ILE A 347 1.58 9.90 0.46
CA ILE A 347 1.30 10.94 1.44
C ILE A 347 0.53 12.03 0.71
N ILE A 348 -0.77 12.08 0.98
CA ILE A 348 -1.66 13.12 0.46
C ILE A 348 -1.57 14.30 1.43
N LEU A 349 -1.24 15.47 0.90
CA LEU A 349 -1.20 16.71 1.66
C LEU A 349 -2.19 17.68 1.05
N ARG A 350 -3.15 18.14 1.85
CA ARG A 350 -4.10 19.20 1.50
C ARG A 350 -3.69 20.48 2.17
N VAL A 351 -3.72 21.57 1.42
CA VAL A 351 -3.16 22.85 1.84
C VAL A 351 -4.04 24.00 1.37
N ASN A 352 -4.26 24.95 2.27
CA ASN A 352 -4.97 26.19 2.00
C ASN A 352 -3.94 27.26 1.63
N VAL A 353 -3.86 27.60 0.35
CA VAL A 353 -2.93 28.63 -0.15
C VAL A 353 -3.47 30.02 0.18
N ASP A 354 -4.77 30.21 0.01
CA ASP A 354 -5.54 31.41 0.37
C ASP A 354 -6.94 30.97 0.83
N ARG A 355 -7.76 31.88 1.39
CA ARG A 355 -9.09 31.57 1.95
C ARG A 355 -10.06 30.79 1.03
N ASN A 356 -9.83 30.80 -0.29
CA ASN A 356 -10.72 30.19 -1.28
C ASN A 356 -10.04 29.13 -2.17
N PHE A 357 -8.77 28.79 -1.92
CA PHE A 357 -8.02 27.90 -2.82
C PHE A 357 -7.29 26.80 -2.06
N GLU A 358 -7.86 25.59 -2.13
CA GLU A 358 -7.23 24.37 -1.63
C GLU A 358 -6.44 23.69 -2.76
N GLU A 359 -5.16 23.43 -2.51
CA GLU A 359 -4.33 22.57 -3.36
C GLU A 359 -4.17 21.19 -2.70
N CYS A 360 -4.01 20.15 -3.51
CA CYS A 360 -3.71 18.80 -3.02
C CYS A 360 -2.51 18.22 -3.77
N THR A 361 -1.53 17.76 -3.00
CA THR A 361 -0.35 17.07 -3.52
C THR A 361 -0.32 15.63 -3.04
N VAL A 362 0.27 14.75 -3.84
CA VAL A 362 0.54 13.37 -3.46
C VAL A 362 2.03 13.14 -3.57
N LEU A 363 2.69 12.87 -2.44
CA LEU A 363 4.07 12.42 -2.39
C LEU A 363 4.11 10.90 -2.40
N ILE A 364 4.89 10.33 -3.31
CA ILE A 364 5.07 8.89 -3.46
C ILE A 364 6.48 8.53 -3.02
N VAL A 365 6.60 7.64 -2.04
CA VAL A 365 7.88 7.24 -1.44
C VAL A 365 7.97 5.71 -1.37
N PRO A 366 8.94 5.06 -2.03
CA PRO A 366 9.18 3.63 -1.87
C PRO A 366 9.61 3.27 -0.45
N LEU A 367 9.23 2.08 0.00
CA LEU A 367 9.72 1.51 1.26
C LEU A 367 11.26 1.54 1.36
N SER A 368 11.95 1.23 0.25
CA SER A 368 13.42 1.24 0.19
C SER A 368 14.03 2.62 0.51
N THR A 369 13.35 3.72 0.14
CA THR A 369 13.82 5.07 0.45
C THR A 369 13.75 5.34 1.95
N ILE A 370 12.64 4.94 2.59
CA ILE A 370 12.43 5.11 4.03
C ILE A 370 13.43 4.23 4.80
N MET A 371 13.53 2.95 4.45
CA MET A 371 14.45 2.01 5.12
C MET A 371 15.91 2.43 5.00
N ALA A 372 16.35 2.97 3.85
CA ALA A 372 17.70 3.51 3.72
C ALA A 372 18.00 4.63 4.75
N ARG A 373 17.00 5.43 5.12
CA ARG A 373 17.14 6.49 6.14
C ARG A 373 17.16 5.94 7.56
N VAL A 374 16.42 4.87 7.80
CA VAL A 374 16.46 4.13 9.06
C VAL A 374 17.86 3.54 9.27
N GLU A 375 18.41 2.86 8.26
CA GLU A 375 19.75 2.26 8.30
C GLU A 375 20.85 3.31 8.52
N LEU A 376 20.80 4.44 7.80
CA LEU A 376 21.76 5.54 7.93
C LEU A 376 21.72 6.27 9.27
N SER A 377 20.66 6.06 10.06
CA SER A 377 20.55 6.69 11.39
C SER A 377 21.43 6.00 12.43
N GLY A 378 21.87 4.75 12.20
CA GLY A 378 22.89 4.07 13.00
C GLY A 378 22.60 4.00 14.50
N GLY A 379 21.31 4.02 14.90
CA GLY A 379 20.86 4.06 16.28
C GLY A 379 20.81 5.45 16.92
N THR A 380 21.27 6.50 16.23
CA THR A 380 21.06 7.90 16.65
C THR A 380 19.57 8.21 16.61
N ARG A 381 19.01 8.65 17.73
CA ARG A 381 17.59 8.99 17.88
C ARG A 381 17.37 10.48 17.60
N LYS A 382 16.15 10.82 17.18
CA LYS A 382 15.68 12.18 16.89
C LYS A 382 16.50 12.92 15.81
N ARG A 383 16.98 12.21 14.78
CA ARG A 383 17.65 12.84 13.64
C ARG A 383 16.62 13.36 12.64
N ASN A 384 16.58 14.66 12.42
CA ASN A 384 15.84 15.22 11.30
C ASN A 384 16.69 15.12 10.02
N VAL A 385 16.06 14.72 8.93
CA VAL A 385 16.68 14.59 7.61
C VAL A 385 16.01 15.61 6.68
N PRO A 386 16.73 16.68 6.30
CA PRO A 386 16.19 17.72 5.44
C PRO A 386 15.75 17.19 4.08
N TRP A 387 14.71 17.80 3.50
CA TRP A 387 14.17 17.43 2.18
C TRP A 387 15.27 17.20 1.13
N LYS A 388 16.24 18.12 1.04
CA LYS A 388 17.35 18.08 0.06
C LYS A 388 18.18 16.79 0.13
N GLU A 389 18.21 16.12 1.27
CA GLU A 389 18.94 14.87 1.43
C GLU A 389 18.15 13.65 0.96
N TRP A 390 16.83 13.59 1.21
CA TRP A 390 16.03 12.36 1.02
C TRP A 390 14.95 12.43 -0.07
N GLY A 391 14.35 13.60 -0.28
CA GLY A 391 13.20 13.79 -1.15
C GLY A 391 13.55 13.72 -2.65
N PRO A 392 14.48 14.55 -3.17
CA PRO A 392 14.67 14.75 -4.61
C PRO A 392 14.92 13.50 -5.44
N ASN A 393 15.67 12.52 -4.91
CA ASN A 393 16.02 11.29 -5.64
C ASN A 393 15.36 10.03 -5.05
N GLY A 394 14.52 10.20 -4.03
CA GLY A 394 13.89 9.11 -3.28
C GLY A 394 12.37 9.11 -3.35
N SER A 395 11.76 10.12 -4.00
CA SER A 395 10.33 10.31 -4.04
C SER A 395 9.82 10.88 -5.36
N TYR A 396 8.51 10.83 -5.58
CA TYR A 396 7.83 11.42 -6.72
C TYR A 396 6.61 12.20 -6.24
N MET A 397 6.53 13.49 -6.55
CA MET A 397 5.40 14.33 -6.13
C MET A 397 4.56 14.76 -7.33
N LEU A 398 3.24 14.70 -7.18
CA LEU A 398 2.28 15.08 -8.21
C LEU A 398 1.12 15.91 -7.64
N PHE A 399 0.45 16.65 -8.54
CA PHE A 399 -0.78 17.35 -8.22
C PHE A 399 -2.00 16.48 -8.41
N ARG A 400 -2.95 16.63 -7.50
CA ARG A 400 -4.23 15.97 -7.54
C ARG A 400 -5.34 16.97 -7.23
N THR A 401 -6.48 16.79 -7.86
CA THR A 401 -7.71 17.47 -7.45
C THR A 401 -8.14 16.90 -6.10
N PRO A 402 -8.42 17.73 -5.08
CA PRO A 402 -8.95 17.26 -3.80
C PRO A 402 -10.16 16.35 -4.02
N SER A 403 -10.28 15.32 -3.17
CA SER A 403 -11.38 14.36 -3.22
C SER A 403 -11.73 13.95 -1.80
N GLU A 404 -13.00 14.13 -1.44
CA GLU A 404 -13.54 13.74 -0.13
C GLU A 404 -13.87 12.25 -0.02
N VAL A 405 -13.69 11.50 -1.11
CA VAL A 405 -14.03 10.09 -1.17
C VAL A 405 -12.88 9.26 -0.60
N TRP A 406 -13.19 8.43 0.40
CA TRP A 406 -12.25 7.45 0.93
C TRP A 406 -11.80 6.48 -0.18
N VAL A 407 -10.49 6.39 -0.46
CA VAL A 407 -9.97 5.55 -1.55
C VAL A 407 -8.70 4.77 -1.24
N CYS A 408 -8.76 3.46 -1.50
CA CYS A 408 -7.60 2.57 -1.58
C CYS A 408 -6.88 2.75 -2.94
N HIS A 409 -6.18 3.87 -3.08
CA HIS A 409 -5.58 4.33 -4.35
C HIS A 409 -4.15 3.82 -4.60
N VAL A 410 -3.62 2.97 -3.70
CA VAL A 410 -2.26 2.43 -3.74
C VAL A 410 -2.28 0.94 -3.46
N TYR A 411 -1.50 0.16 -4.21
CA TYR A 411 -1.25 -1.25 -3.93
C TYR A 411 0.11 -1.69 -4.51
N GLY A 412 0.97 -2.29 -3.70
CA GLY A 412 2.35 -2.63 -4.05
C GLY A 412 3.10 -1.40 -4.57
N MET A 413 3.67 -1.52 -5.77
CA MET A 413 4.38 -0.42 -6.45
C MET A 413 3.47 0.46 -7.34
N LYS A 414 2.15 0.34 -7.22
CA LYS A 414 1.18 1.01 -8.10
C LYS A 414 0.34 2.04 -7.38
N PHE A 415 0.06 3.13 -8.08
CA PHE A 415 -0.81 4.22 -7.65
C PHE A 415 -1.82 4.54 -8.75
N ILE A 416 -3.07 4.81 -8.40
CA ILE A 416 -4.11 5.20 -9.35
C ILE A 416 -4.73 6.55 -8.99
N GLN A 417 -5.04 7.33 -10.00
CA GLN A 417 -5.79 8.57 -9.85
C GLN A 417 -6.79 8.73 -11.00
N LEU A 418 -8.05 8.98 -10.66
CA LEU A 418 -9.07 9.33 -11.64
C LEU A 418 -8.78 10.72 -12.24
N LEU A 419 -8.94 10.85 -13.55
CA LEU A 419 -8.79 12.14 -14.23
C LEU A 419 -10.10 12.94 -14.16
N PRO A 420 -10.01 14.29 -14.17
CA PRO A 420 -11.20 15.13 -14.20
C PRO A 420 -12.09 14.81 -15.40
N TRP A 421 -13.39 14.92 -15.16
CA TRP A 421 -14.47 14.61 -16.11
C TRP A 421 -14.27 15.11 -17.54
N ASN A 422 -13.77 16.34 -17.70
CA ASN A 422 -13.59 17.00 -18.99
C ASN A 422 -12.56 16.30 -19.89
N LYS A 423 -11.84 15.29 -19.38
CA LYS A 423 -10.90 14.46 -20.13
C LYS A 423 -11.46 13.08 -20.50
N GLY A 424 -12.74 12.80 -20.19
CA GLY A 424 -13.38 11.49 -20.33
C GLY A 424 -13.21 10.60 -19.10
N GLN A 425 -13.83 9.41 -19.09
CA GLN A 425 -13.73 8.42 -18.00
C GLN A 425 -12.39 7.70 -18.04
N TYR A 426 -11.34 8.40 -17.64
CA TYR A 426 -9.99 7.84 -17.63
C TYR A 426 -9.37 7.92 -16.25
N ALA A 427 -8.60 6.90 -15.91
CA ALA A 427 -7.68 6.93 -14.79
C ALA A 427 -6.23 6.94 -15.28
N ARG A 428 -5.33 7.52 -14.49
CA ARG A 428 -3.90 7.32 -14.65
C ARG A 428 -3.42 6.28 -13.65
N VAL A 429 -2.77 5.26 -14.17
CA VAL A 429 -2.07 4.24 -13.37
C VAL A 429 -0.58 4.53 -13.45
N TYR A 430 0.05 4.65 -12.29
CA TYR A 430 1.48 4.78 -12.13
C TYR A 430 2.02 3.45 -11.61
N ASP A 431 3.14 2.99 -12.17
CA ASP A 431 3.83 1.77 -11.76
C ASP A 431 5.31 2.09 -11.54
N PHE A 432 5.73 2.06 -10.28
CA PHE A 432 7.09 2.35 -9.84
C PHE A 432 7.98 1.10 -9.78
N ASN A 433 7.52 -0.02 -10.36
CA ASN A 433 8.41 -1.15 -10.61
C ASN A 433 9.49 -0.79 -11.65
N ARG A 434 10.69 -0.48 -11.15
CA ARG A 434 11.85 -0.12 -11.97
C ARG A 434 12.19 -1.12 -13.08
N TYR A 435 11.89 -2.41 -12.89
CA TYR A 435 12.21 -3.42 -13.89
C TYR A 435 11.19 -3.47 -15.02
N ALA A 436 9.91 -3.27 -14.69
CA ALA A 436 8.87 -3.15 -15.70
C ALA A 436 9.12 -1.92 -16.58
N ALA A 437 9.43 -0.77 -15.96
CA ALA A 437 9.82 0.44 -16.68
C ALA A 437 11.08 0.27 -17.55
N ARG A 438 12.03 -0.62 -17.15
CA ARG A 438 13.21 -0.94 -17.95
C ARG A 438 12.90 -1.86 -19.14
N ARG A 439 11.98 -2.82 -18.98
CA ARG A 439 11.58 -3.74 -20.06
C ARG A 439 10.94 -2.95 -21.22
N ASP A 440 10.16 -1.92 -20.90
CA ASP A 440 9.56 -1.04 -21.89
C ASP A 440 10.62 -0.31 -22.76
N VAL A 441 11.83 -0.03 -22.22
CA VAL A 441 12.97 0.52 -22.99
C VAL A 441 13.41 -0.39 -24.12
N CYS A 442 13.57 -1.68 -23.79
CA CYS A 442 14.03 -2.67 -24.75
C CYS A 442 12.96 -2.87 -25.83
N ASN A 443 11.68 -2.81 -25.44
CA ASN A 443 10.57 -2.99 -26.37
C ASN A 443 10.38 -1.78 -27.30
N GLU A 444 10.64 -0.54 -26.84
CA GLU A 444 10.65 0.66 -27.71
C GLU A 444 11.68 0.59 -28.85
N GLN A 445 12.74 -0.23 -28.69
CA GLN A 445 13.76 -0.48 -29.72
C GLN A 445 13.37 -1.60 -30.70
N THR A 446 12.29 -2.33 -30.41
CA THR A 446 11.76 -3.42 -31.25
C THR A 446 10.46 -3.01 -31.95
N THR A 447 10.15 -3.61 -33.09
CA THR A 447 8.96 -3.33 -33.93
C THR A 447 7.62 -3.83 -33.35
N GLU A 448 7.59 -4.30 -32.10
CA GLU A 448 6.36 -4.78 -31.44
C GLU A 448 5.39 -3.64 -31.08
N SER A 449 4.10 -3.99 -30.92
CA SER A 449 3.02 -3.06 -30.57
C SER A 449 3.41 -2.22 -29.35
N LYS A 450 3.42 -0.89 -29.51
CA LYS A 450 3.72 0.05 -28.41
C LYS A 450 2.76 -0.21 -27.25
N LEU A 451 3.31 -0.65 -26.12
CA LEU A 451 2.58 -0.76 -24.86
C LEU A 451 1.97 0.61 -24.50
N PRO A 452 0.84 0.65 -23.77
CA PRO A 452 0.17 1.91 -23.38
C PRO A 452 0.98 2.76 -22.39
N TRP A 453 2.10 2.23 -21.89
CA TRP A 453 2.93 2.82 -20.87
C TRP A 453 3.89 3.87 -21.45
N LYS A 454 3.98 5.00 -20.75
CA LYS A 454 4.97 6.05 -20.96
C LYS A 454 5.89 6.08 -19.76
N ARG A 455 7.18 6.28 -19.95
CA ARG A 455 8.08 6.47 -18.81
C ARG A 455 7.75 7.76 -18.07
N LEU A 456 7.82 7.69 -16.75
CA LEU A 456 7.97 8.90 -15.94
C LEU A 456 9.34 9.48 -16.33
N GLY A 457 9.35 10.77 -16.73
CA GLY A 457 10.40 11.40 -17.53
C GLY A 457 11.84 11.19 -17.05
N MET A 458 12.79 11.47 -17.95
CA MET A 458 14.24 11.51 -17.73
C MET A 458 14.63 12.21 -16.40
N PRO A 459 15.83 11.98 -15.83
CA PRO A 459 16.28 12.51 -14.53
C PRO A 459 16.42 14.05 -14.43
N GLN A 460 15.68 14.82 -15.23
CA GLN A 460 15.41 16.23 -14.96
C GLN A 460 14.25 16.31 -13.97
N SER A 461 14.56 16.70 -12.74
CA SER A 461 13.62 16.91 -11.63
C SER A 461 12.29 17.48 -12.10
N LEU A 462 11.19 16.84 -11.73
CA LEU A 462 9.88 17.46 -11.91
C LEU A 462 9.81 18.65 -10.95
N ASN A 463 9.83 19.87 -11.50
CA ASN A 463 9.54 21.06 -10.72
C ASN A 463 8.03 21.09 -10.47
N VAL A 464 7.64 20.70 -9.28
CA VAL A 464 6.24 20.79 -8.84
C VAL A 464 5.94 22.28 -8.63
N ARG A 465 5.16 22.88 -9.55
CA ARG A 465 4.66 24.25 -9.41
C ARG A 465 3.45 24.26 -8.50
N CYS A 466 3.70 24.20 -7.19
CA CYS A 466 2.70 24.29 -6.14
C CYS A 466 2.73 25.71 -5.60
N SER A 467 1.58 26.31 -5.40
CA SER A 467 1.53 27.59 -4.72
C SER A 467 1.75 27.42 -3.21
N ALA A 468 1.79 26.19 -2.71
CA ALA A 468 1.96 25.89 -1.28
C ALA A 468 3.40 25.91 -0.75
N PHE A 469 4.41 25.75 -1.62
CA PHE A 469 5.81 25.67 -1.21
C PHE A 469 6.53 27.01 -1.38
N ASP A 470 7.51 27.27 -0.51
CA ASP A 470 8.38 28.46 -0.59
C ASP A 470 9.37 28.39 -1.74
N GLU A 471 9.80 27.18 -2.09
CA GLU A 471 10.76 26.93 -3.15
C GLU A 471 10.25 25.90 -4.16
N LYS A 472 10.94 25.82 -5.30
CA LYS A 472 10.65 24.78 -6.28
C LYS A 472 10.99 23.41 -5.69
N VAL A 473 9.99 22.54 -5.64
CA VAL A 473 10.17 21.17 -5.15
C VAL A 473 10.57 20.27 -6.30
N ASN A 474 11.76 19.68 -6.18
CA ASN A 474 12.31 18.71 -7.11
C ASN A 474 12.01 17.29 -6.62
N THR A 475 11.49 16.44 -7.50
CA THR A 475 11.33 15.00 -7.23
C THR A 475 11.69 14.16 -8.45
N HIS A 476 12.18 12.95 -8.20
CA HIS A 476 12.54 11.97 -9.21
C HIS A 476 12.42 10.56 -8.63
N LEU A 477 11.58 9.75 -9.29
CA LEU A 477 11.49 8.32 -9.04
C LEU A 477 11.27 7.61 -10.38
N PRO A 478 12.10 6.62 -10.73
CA PRO A 478 11.90 5.83 -11.93
C PRO A 478 10.57 5.07 -11.89
N GLY A 479 9.84 5.10 -13.00
CA GLY A 479 8.59 4.38 -13.14
C GLY A 479 7.97 4.61 -14.51
N ARG A 480 6.74 4.16 -14.66
CA ARG A 480 5.93 4.32 -15.87
C ARG A 480 4.52 4.75 -15.50
N VAL A 481 3.84 5.39 -16.44
CA VAL A 481 2.47 5.87 -16.31
C VAL A 481 1.70 5.51 -17.56
N ALA A 482 0.46 5.11 -17.39
CA ALA A 482 -0.46 4.91 -18.49
C ALA A 482 -1.82 5.50 -18.16
N THR A 483 -2.57 5.82 -19.21
CA THR A 483 -3.98 6.21 -19.10
C THR A 483 -4.83 5.01 -19.49
N ILE A 484 -5.81 4.67 -18.67
CA ILE A 484 -6.77 3.60 -18.91
C ILE A 484 -8.18 4.18 -18.92
N GLU A 485 -9.02 3.72 -19.84
CA GLU A 485 -10.46 3.98 -19.80
C GLU A 485 -11.10 3.11 -18.71
N VAL A 486 -11.82 3.73 -17.78
CA VAL A 486 -12.49 3.00 -16.69
C VAL A 486 -13.92 2.66 -17.10
N ILE A 487 -14.29 1.38 -16.96
CA ILE A 487 -15.61 0.85 -17.34
C ILE A 487 -16.00 1.24 -18.79
N PRO A 488 -15.24 0.73 -19.79
CA PRO A 488 -15.55 1.02 -21.19
C PRO A 488 -16.97 0.54 -21.52
N ASN A 489 -17.78 1.42 -22.12
CA ASN A 489 -19.20 1.22 -22.44
C ASN A 489 -20.20 1.33 -21.26
N GLY A 490 -19.81 1.92 -20.13
CA GLY A 490 -20.74 2.20 -19.03
C GLY A 490 -21.69 3.37 -19.31
N ASP A 491 -22.99 3.21 -18.99
CA ASP A 491 -24.01 4.26 -19.19
C ASP A 491 -23.79 5.50 -18.31
N SER A 492 -23.32 5.31 -17.07
CA SER A 492 -23.05 6.44 -16.18
C SER A 492 -21.62 6.92 -16.35
N HIS A 493 -21.56 8.23 -16.47
CA HIS A 493 -20.37 8.98 -16.35
C HIS A 493 -20.62 9.73 -15.04
N ASP A 494 -20.07 9.34 -13.89
CA ASP A 494 -20.16 10.14 -12.66
C ASP A 494 -19.19 9.60 -11.60
N TRP A 495 -18.11 8.97 -12.05
CA TRP A 495 -17.10 8.44 -11.15
C TRP A 495 -16.39 9.59 -10.43
N GLU A 496 -16.30 9.47 -9.11
CA GLU A 496 -15.70 10.47 -8.23
C GLU A 496 -14.27 10.12 -7.87
N ALA A 497 -13.97 8.81 -7.82
CA ALA A 497 -12.65 8.33 -7.43
C ALA A 497 -12.35 6.94 -7.98
N ALA A 498 -11.06 6.57 -7.96
CA ALA A 498 -10.55 5.27 -8.38
C ALA A 498 -9.74 4.63 -7.25
N MET A 499 -9.87 3.32 -7.11
CA MET A 499 -9.13 2.44 -6.23
C MET A 499 -8.40 1.39 -7.06
N ILE A 500 -7.35 0.83 -6.49
CA ILE A 500 -6.55 -0.22 -7.10
C ILE A 500 -6.28 -1.30 -6.05
N SER A 501 -6.36 -2.55 -6.47
CA SER A 501 -5.90 -3.70 -5.71
C SER A 501 -4.86 -4.46 -6.53
N GLU A 502 -4.45 -5.63 -6.02
CA GLU A 502 -3.57 -6.52 -6.76
C GLU A 502 -4.11 -6.85 -8.16
N ASP A 503 -5.38 -7.24 -8.23
CA ASP A 503 -5.97 -7.84 -9.42
C ASP A 503 -6.99 -6.96 -10.14
N ASN A 504 -7.39 -5.83 -9.52
CA ASN A 504 -8.56 -5.07 -9.94
C ASN A 504 -8.34 -3.55 -9.92
N ILE A 505 -9.03 -2.86 -10.82
CA ILE A 505 -9.28 -1.42 -10.75
C ILE A 505 -10.75 -1.22 -10.40
N ILE A 506 -11.03 -0.38 -9.40
CA ILE A 506 -12.40 -0.09 -8.96
C ILE A 506 -12.63 1.42 -9.08
N VAL A 507 -13.79 1.83 -9.57
CA VAL A 507 -14.25 3.22 -9.58
C VAL A 507 -15.51 3.35 -8.75
N ILE A 508 -15.65 4.50 -8.09
CA ILE A 508 -16.70 4.79 -7.12
C ILE A 508 -17.56 5.93 -7.65
N SER A 509 -18.88 5.75 -7.62
CA SER A 509 -19.83 6.87 -7.67
C SER A 509 -20.77 6.81 -6.48
N SER A 510 -20.64 7.77 -5.58
CA SER A 510 -21.55 7.97 -4.45
C SER A 510 -22.91 8.50 -4.91
N PHE A 511 -22.96 9.24 -6.03
CA PHE A 511 -24.19 9.77 -6.61
C PHE A 511 -25.10 8.65 -7.14
N THR A 512 -24.57 7.75 -7.98
CA THR A 512 -25.31 6.57 -8.46
C THR A 512 -25.22 5.36 -7.54
N ARG A 513 -24.53 5.49 -6.39
CA ARG A 513 -24.37 4.46 -5.35
C ARG A 513 -23.91 3.13 -5.93
N ARG A 514 -22.80 3.15 -6.67
CA ARG A 514 -22.25 1.94 -7.29
C ARG A 514 -20.74 1.97 -7.41
N TYR A 515 -20.16 0.79 -7.37
CA TYR A 515 -18.78 0.52 -7.75
C TYR A 515 -18.76 -0.03 -9.18
N GLY A 516 -17.89 0.48 -10.03
CA GLY A 516 -17.48 -0.18 -11.27
C GLY A 516 -16.19 -0.94 -11.02
N CYS A 517 -16.17 -2.24 -11.22
CA CYS A 517 -14.98 -3.08 -11.04
C CYS A 517 -14.50 -3.60 -12.38
N MET A 518 -13.20 -3.48 -12.64
CA MET A 518 -12.47 -4.08 -13.76
C MET A 518 -11.49 -5.11 -13.20
N ALA A 519 -11.57 -6.35 -13.68
CA ALA A 519 -10.83 -7.51 -13.19
C ALA A 519 -10.08 -8.21 -14.34
N MET A 520 -8.95 -8.82 -13.99
CA MET A 520 -8.07 -9.56 -14.92
C MET A 520 -8.53 -10.98 -15.22
#